data_AF-A0A1Q4PBJ1-F1
#
_entry.id   AF-A0A1Q4PBJ1-F1
#
_cell.length_a   1.000
_cell.length_b   1.000
_cell.length_c   1.000
_cell.angle_alpha   90.00
_cell.angle_beta   90.00
_cell.angle_gamma   90.00
#
_symmetry.space_group_name_H-M   'P 1'
#
loop_
_entity.id
_entity.type
_entity.pdbx_description
1 polymer ?
#
loop_
_entity_poly.entity_id
_entity_poly.type
_entity_poly.pdbx_seq_one_letter_code
_entity_poly.pdbx_strand_id
1 'polypeptide(L)'
;MGVMSVRLNNNLSTQLEALSKATGRSKSWLANQAIEDYVAREAWQVAEIEQAIQEADAGDFATSDEVDKLFQRLGVKPDGN
;
A
#
# COMPACT_ATOMS: atom_id res chain seq x y z
N MET A 1 -12.05 6.93 -21.54
CA MET A 1 -10.80 7.46 -20.95
C MET A 1 -11.11 8.75 -20.22
N GLY A 2 -10.69 8.87 -18.96
CA GLY A 2 -10.78 10.12 -18.22
C GLY A 2 -9.53 10.97 -18.44
N VAL A 3 -9.65 12.29 -18.32
CA VAL A 3 -8.51 13.21 -18.32
C VAL A 3 -8.49 13.89 -16.95
N MET A 4 -7.32 13.90 -16.31
CA MET A 4 -7.08 14.60 -15.05
C MET A 4 -5.99 15.65 -15.27
N SER A 5 -6.21 16.87 -14.77
CA SER A 5 -5.18 17.91 -14.72
C SER A 5 -4.53 17.89 -13.34
N VAL A 6 -3.21 17.69 -13.29
CA VAL A 6 -2.44 17.62 -12.05
C VAL A 6 -1.48 18.80 -11.99
N ARG A 7 -1.46 19.51 -10.86
CA ARG A 7 -0.46 20.55 -10.62
C ARG A 7 0.82 19.91 -10.10
N LEU A 8 1.91 20.09 -10.84
CA LEU A 8 3.24 19.68 -10.42
C LEU A 8 4.01 20.90 -9.94
N ASN A 9 4.82 20.73 -8.90
CA ASN A 9 5.80 21.76 -8.54
C ASN A 9 6.90 21.86 -9.62
N ASN A 10 7.60 22.99 -9.66
CA ASN A 10 8.59 23.28 -10.70
C ASN A 10 9.73 22.24 -10.77
N ASN A 11 10.15 21.73 -9.61
CA ASN A 11 11.22 20.74 -9.52
C ASN A 11 10.78 19.41 -10.16
N LEU A 12 9.63 18.88 -9.74
CA LEU A 12 9.07 17.64 -10.26
C LEU A 12 8.77 17.72 -11.76
N SER A 13 8.26 18.86 -12.23
CA SER A 13 8.03 19.09 -13.67
C SER A 13 9.33 18.98 -14.47
N THR A 14 10.41 19.58 -13.97
CA THR A 14 11.74 19.53 -14.61
C THR A 14 12.31 18.12 -14.62
N GLN A 15 12.21 17.40 -13.50
CA GLN A 15 12.67 16.01 -13.40
C GLN A 15 11.90 15.08 -14.34
N LEU A 16 10.58 15.24 -14.42
CA LEU A 16 9.73 14.46 -15.31
C LEU A 16 10.06 14.73 -16.78
N GLU A 17 10.38 15.97 -17.14
CA GLU A 17 10.81 16.32 -18.49
C GLU A 17 12.17 15.71 -18.84
N ALA A 18 13.15 15.75 -17.92
CA ALA A 18 14.44 15.10 -18.12
C ALA A 18 14.30 13.58 -18.30
N LEU A 19 13.46 12.94 -17.48
CA LEU A 19 13.18 11.51 -17.55
C LEU A 19 12.48 11.14 -18.87
N SER A 20 11.53 11.96 -19.31
CA SER A 20 10.86 11.80 -20.61
C SER A 20 11.86 11.81 -21.77
N LYS A 21 12.81 12.75 -21.77
CA LYS A 21 13.88 12.83 -22.79
C LYS A 21 14.82 11.62 -22.74
N ALA A 22 15.23 11.20 -21.54
CA ALA A 22 16.16 10.08 -21.36
C ALA A 22 15.55 8.72 -21.75
N THR A 23 14.25 8.54 -21.53
CA THR A 23 13.55 7.26 -21.77
C THR A 23 12.84 7.19 -23.12
N GLY A 24 12.69 8.32 -23.82
CA GLY A 24 11.89 8.43 -25.05
C GLY A 24 10.38 8.27 -24.82
N ARG A 25 9.92 8.31 -23.56
CA ARG A 25 8.50 8.17 -23.20
C ARG A 25 7.85 9.53 -23.02
N SER A 26 6.56 9.65 -23.31
CA SER A 26 5.83 10.89 -23.06
C SER A 26 5.64 11.12 -21.55
N LYS A 27 5.55 12.39 -21.15
CA LYS A 27 5.26 12.76 -19.75
C LYS A 27 3.97 12.13 -19.23
N SER A 28 2.93 12.06 -20.08
CA SER A 28 1.66 11.42 -19.74
C SER A 28 1.80 9.91 -19.53
N TRP A 29 2.62 9.24 -20.33
CA TRP A 29 2.87 7.80 -20.16
C TRP A 29 3.59 7.53 -18.83
N LEU A 30 4.65 8.30 -18.53
CA LEU A 30 5.38 8.19 -17.26
C LEU A 30 4.50 8.50 -16.05
N ALA A 31 3.65 9.53 -16.14
CA ALA A 31 2.70 9.86 -15.09
C ALA A 31 1.67 8.76 -14.88
N ASN A 32 1.14 8.17 -15.96
CA ASN A 32 0.19 7.07 -15.87
C ASN A 32 0.83 5.84 -15.23
N GLN A 33 2.04 5.46 -15.65
CA GLN A 33 2.78 4.34 -15.05
C GLN A 33 3.00 4.57 -13.55
N ALA A 34 3.44 5.77 -13.14
CA ALA A 34 3.66 6.08 -11.73
C ALA A 34 2.36 6.00 -10.89
N ILE A 35 1.23 6.39 -11.47
CA ILE A 35 -0.09 6.27 -10.83
C ILE A 35 -0.50 4.81 -10.72
N GLU A 36 -0.33 4.01 -11.77
CA GLU A 36 -0.61 2.56 -11.75
C GLU A 36 0.21 1.85 -10.66
N ASP A 37 1.51 2.13 -10.61
CA ASP A 37 2.41 1.57 -9.61
C ASP A 37 2.05 2.01 -8.18
N TYR A 38 1.60 3.26 -8.00
CA TYR A 38 1.13 3.74 -6.70
C TYR A 38 -0.17 3.05 -6.29
N VAL A 39 -1.18 3.03 -7.15
CA VAL A 39 -2.48 2.42 -6.86
C VAL A 39 -2.32 0.93 -6.55
N ALA A 40 -1.52 0.20 -7.33
CA ALA A 40 -1.27 -1.22 -7.06
C ALA A 40 -0.62 -1.46 -5.70
N ARG A 41 0.33 -0.58 -5.29
CA ARG A 41 0.99 -0.68 -3.98
C ARG A 41 0.09 -0.32 -2.80
N GLU A 42 -0.88 0.57 -2.95
CA GLU A 42 -1.74 0.97 -1.85
C GLU A 42 -3.03 0.13 -1.76
N ALA A 43 -3.54 -0.35 -2.91
CA ALA A 43 -4.83 -1.04 -2.98
C ALA A 43 -4.88 -2.32 -2.14
N TRP A 44 -3.80 -3.12 -2.13
CA TRP A 44 -3.77 -4.35 -1.33
C TRP A 44 -3.82 -4.05 0.17
N GLN A 45 -3.17 -2.97 0.63
CA GLN A 45 -3.15 -2.61 2.04
C GLN A 45 -4.53 -2.12 2.50
N VAL A 46 -5.20 -1.31 1.67
CA VAL A 46 -6.55 -0.85 1.96
C VAL A 46 -7.51 -2.04 2.03
N ALA A 47 -7.43 -2.96 1.06
CA ALA A 47 -8.27 -4.15 1.04
C ALA A 47 -8.07 -5.03 2.28
N GLU A 48 -6.83 -5.25 2.71
CA GLU A 48 -6.55 -6.03 3.91
C GLU A 48 -7.02 -5.35 5.19
N ILE A 49 -6.89 -4.03 5.30
CA ILE A 49 -7.42 -3.30 6.45
C ILE A 49 -8.94 -3.41 6.49
N GLU A 50 -9.61 -3.26 5.36
CA GLU A 50 -11.07 -3.40 5.28
C GLU A 50 -11.53 -4.81 5.63
N GLN A 51 -10.81 -5.84 5.18
CA GLN A 51 -11.08 -7.24 5.55
C GLN A 51 -10.86 -7.49 7.04
N ALA A 52 -9.74 -7.06 7.61
CA ALA A 52 -9.44 -7.22 9.03
C ALA A 52 -10.48 -6.53 9.93
N ILE A 53 -11.02 -5.38 9.50
CA ILE A 53 -12.13 -4.71 10.20
C ILE A 53 -13.39 -5.59 10.15
N GLN A 54 -13.72 -6.18 9.01
CA GLN A 54 -14.89 -7.06 8.88
C GLN A 54 -14.77 -8.32 9.75
N GLU A 55 -13.59 -8.94 9.79
CA GLU A 55 -13.29 -10.09 10.65
C GLU A 55 -13.43 -9.71 12.14
N ALA A 56 -12.88 -8.56 12.54
CA ALA A 56 -13.00 -8.03 13.88
C ALA A 56 -14.47 -7.74 14.29
N ASP A 57 -15.25 -7.12 13.40
CA ASP A 57 -16.67 -6.84 13.61
C ASP A 57 -17.49 -8.14 13.69
N ALA A 58 -17.08 -9.19 12.98
CA ALA A 58 -17.66 -10.53 13.07
C ALA A 58 -17.22 -11.31 14.34
N GLY A 59 -16.29 -10.76 15.12
CA GLY A 59 -15.73 -11.42 16.30
C GLY A 59 -14.76 -12.55 15.97
N ASP A 60 -14.23 -12.60 14.74
CA ASP A 60 -13.27 -13.61 14.29
C ASP A 60 -11.86 -13.30 14.82
N PHE A 61 -11.72 -13.43 16.14
CA PHE A 61 -10.45 -13.28 16.84
C PHE A 61 -9.92 -14.65 17.25
N ALA A 62 -8.59 -14.77 17.26
CA ALA A 62 -7.94 -15.91 17.85
C ALA A 62 -8.33 -16.06 19.33
N THR A 63 -8.57 -17.30 19.74
CA THR A 63 -8.81 -17.66 21.13
C THR A 63 -7.53 -17.52 21.96
N SER A 64 -7.67 -17.38 23.28
CA SER A 64 -6.52 -17.32 24.20
C SER A 64 -5.56 -18.52 24.03
N ASP A 65 -6.10 -19.72 23.83
CA ASP A 65 -5.31 -20.94 23.63
C ASP A 65 -4.48 -20.91 22.33
N GLU A 66 -5.01 -20.30 21.27
CA GLU A 66 -4.30 -20.13 19.98
C GLU A 66 -3.17 -19.10 20.11
N VAL A 67 -3.44 -18.03 20.84
CA VAL A 67 -2.46 -16.98 21.14
C VAL A 67 -1.33 -17.54 22.02
N ASP A 68 -1.65 -18.37 23.02
CA ASP A 68 -0.64 -19.02 23.87
C ASP A 68 0.27 -19.97 23.08
N LYS A 69 -0.31 -20.77 22.18
CA LYS A 69 0.46 -21.63 21.26
C LYS A 69 1.37 -20.82 20.33
N LEU A 70 0.91 -19.66 19.86
CA LEU A 70 1.70 -18.77 19.04
C LEU A 70 2.91 -18.22 19.80
N PHE A 71 2.72 -17.73 21.02
CA PHE A 71 3.80 -17.21 21.86
C PHE A 71 4.84 -18.28 22.22
N GLN A 72 4.39 -19.49 22.56
CA GLN A 72 5.28 -20.64 22.79
C GLN A 72 6.14 -20.95 21.57
N ARG A 73 5.55 -20.93 20.36
CA ARG A 73 6.29 -21.14 19.10
C ARG A 73 7.32 -20.04 18.83
N LEU A 74 7.02 -18.79 19.19
CA LEU A 74 7.90 -17.65 19.00
C LEU A 74 9.01 -17.55 20.08
N GLY A 75 8.98 -18.40 21.11
CA GLY A 75 9.96 -18.40 22.19
C GLY A 75 9.83 -17.19 23.14
N VAL A 76 8.72 -16.45 23.04
CA VAL A 76 8.39 -15.32 23.91
C VAL A 76 7.42 -15.85 24.96
N LYS A 77 7.74 -15.69 26.25
CA LYS A 77 6.76 -15.98 27.30
C LYS A 77 5.68 -14.90 27.22
N PRO A 78 4.39 -15.25 27.17
CA PRO A 78 3.35 -14.25 27.36
C PRO A 78 3.54 -13.69 28.77
N ASP A 79 3.85 -12.40 28.87
CA ASP A 79 3.93 -11.71 30.15
C ASP A 79 2.52 -11.69 30.73
N GLY A 80 2.27 -12.64 31.64
CA GLY A 80 1.04 -12.71 32.42
C GLY A 80 1.03 -11.58 33.46
N ASN A 81 -0.11 -10.91 33.58
CA ASN A 81 -0.46 -10.13 34.76
C ASN A 81 -0.69 -11.06 35.96
#